data_AF-A0A9N9P4Y3-F1
#
_entry.id   AF-A0A9N9P4Y3-F1
#
_cell.length_a   1.000
_cell.length_b   1.000
_cell.length_c   1.000
_cell.angle_alpha   90.00
_cell.angle_beta   90.00
_cell.angle_gamma   90.00
#
_symmetry.space_group_name_H-M   'P 1'
#
loop_
_entity.id
_entity.type
_entity.pdbx_description
1 polymer ?
#
loop_
_entity_poly.entity_id
_entity_poly.type
_entity_poly.pdbx_seq_one_letter_code
_entity_poly.pdbx_strand_id
1 'polypeptide(L)'
;YAYMIDNVILLITGTLHQRDTNELLERCHPLGKFDTMAALCVATNVTELYETVIVETPLAPYFQKLSVNDIDELNIEIIRNTLYKAYLEDFYDYCKRSGGVTGELMCEILE
;
A
#
# COMPACT_ATOMS: atom_id res chain seq x y z
N TYR A 1 -4.70 6.98 -0.90
CA TYR A 1 -4.07 5.64 -0.85
C TYR A 1 -3.17 5.39 0.36
N ALA A 2 -2.71 6.41 1.09
CA ALA A 2 -1.90 6.26 2.32
C ALA A 2 -2.40 5.17 3.29
N TYR A 3 -3.65 5.25 3.75
CA TYR A 3 -4.23 4.23 4.65
C TYR A 3 -4.30 2.82 4.05
N MET A 4 -4.41 2.70 2.73
CA MET A 4 -4.42 1.41 2.04
C MET A 4 -3.00 0.80 2.03
N ILE A 5 -1.97 1.63 1.83
CA ILE A 5 -0.56 1.23 1.97
C ILE A 5 -0.30 0.73 3.39
N ASP A 6 -0.73 1.47 4.42
CA ASP A 6 -0.55 1.05 5.82
C ASP A 6 -1.27 -0.28 6.12
N ASN A 7 -2.50 -0.45 5.62
CA ASN A 7 -3.23 -1.71 5.80
C ASN A 7 -2.53 -2.89 5.12
N VAL A 8 -2.00 -2.70 3.91
CA VAL A 8 -1.24 -3.74 3.21
C VAL A 8 0.05 -4.09 3.96
N ILE A 9 0.78 -3.09 4.45
CA ILE A 9 1.99 -3.29 5.25
C ILE A 9 1.68 -4.05 6.56
N LEU A 10 0.58 -3.70 7.22
CA LEU A 10 0.10 -4.41 8.42
C LEU A 10 -0.18 -5.88 8.12
N LEU A 11 -0.85 -6.18 7.00
CA LEU A 11 -1.17 -7.54 6.59
C LEU A 11 0.10 -8.33 6.23
N ILE A 12 1.01 -7.78 5.44
CA ILE A 12 2.30 -8.41 5.11
C ILE A 12 3.07 -8.77 6.40
N THR A 13 3.18 -7.81 7.32
CA THR A 13 3.89 -7.99 8.60
C THR A 13 3.23 -9.08 9.46
N GLY A 14 1.90 -9.07 9.51
CA GLY A 14 1.16 -10.05 10.28
C GLY A 14 1.26 -11.47 9.71
N THR A 15 1.24 -11.61 8.37
CA THR A 15 1.46 -12.89 7.68
C THR A 15 2.88 -13.42 7.90
N LEU A 16 3.91 -12.57 7.83
CA LEU A 16 5.29 -12.93 8.16
C LEU A 16 5.43 -13.47 9.60
N HIS A 17 4.66 -12.92 10.53
CA HIS A 17 4.63 -13.37 11.92
C HIS A 17 3.57 -14.44 12.23
N GLN A 18 2.95 -15.03 11.20
CA GLN A 18 1.94 -16.09 11.34
C GLN A 18 0.76 -15.71 12.26
N ARG A 19 0.32 -14.45 12.20
CA ARG A 19 -0.87 -13.97 12.92
C ARG A 19 -2.15 -14.28 12.14
N ASP A 20 -3.27 -14.37 12.85
CA ASP A 20 -4.58 -14.55 12.23
C ASP A 20 -4.96 -13.31 11.41
N THR A 21 -5.20 -13.51 10.12
CA THR A 21 -5.53 -12.44 9.19
C THR A 21 -6.87 -11.77 9.53
N ASN A 22 -7.82 -12.49 10.14
CA ASN A 22 -9.09 -11.90 10.57
C ASN A 22 -8.90 -10.91 11.72
N GLU A 23 -8.00 -11.20 12.66
CA GLU A 23 -7.67 -10.25 13.74
C GLU A 23 -6.98 -9.00 13.16
N LEU A 24 -6.12 -9.17 12.15
CA LEU A 24 -5.46 -8.05 11.48
C LEU A 24 -6.47 -7.16 10.73
N LEU A 25 -7.50 -7.75 10.10
CA LEU A 25 -8.57 -7.00 9.42
C LEU A 25 -9.35 -6.06 10.35
N GLU A 26 -9.56 -6.46 11.59
CA GLU A 26 -10.22 -5.61 12.60
C GLU A 26 -9.38 -4.39 12.97
N ARG A 27 -8.05 -4.51 12.83
CA ARG A 27 -7.09 -3.44 13.14
C ARG A 27 -6.76 -2.55 11.94
N CYS A 28 -7.22 -2.90 10.74
CA CYS A 28 -7.07 -2.09 9.55
C CYS A 28 -7.83 -0.76 9.65
N HIS A 29 -7.22 0.33 9.18
CA HIS A 29 -7.82 1.65 9.14
C HIS A 29 -9.02 1.67 8.18
N PRO A 30 -10.19 2.19 8.59
CA PRO A 30 -11.43 2.10 7.79
C PRO A 30 -11.32 2.82 6.43
N LEU A 31 -10.57 3.93 6.35
CA LEU A 31 -10.36 4.65 5.08
C LEU A 31 -9.42 3.93 4.09
N GLY A 32 -8.76 2.86 4.52
CA GLY A 32 -7.90 2.04 3.67
C GLY A 32 -8.48 0.65 3.37
N LYS A 33 -9.72 0.38 3.77
CA LYS A 33 -10.39 -0.89 3.48
C LYS A 33 -10.89 -0.91 2.03
N PHE A 34 -10.86 -2.07 1.42
CA PHE A 34 -11.40 -2.32 0.08
C PHE A 34 -12.15 -3.65 0.05
N ASP A 35 -13.00 -3.84 -0.95
CA ASP A 35 -13.99 -4.93 -0.96
C ASP A 35 -13.34 -6.32 -0.99
N THR A 36 -12.15 -6.43 -1.58
CA THR A 36 -11.42 -7.69 -1.76
C THR A 36 -10.37 -7.94 -0.66
N MET A 37 -10.48 -7.26 0.50
CA MET A 37 -9.62 -7.52 1.68
C MET A 37 -9.67 -8.98 2.16
N ALA A 38 -10.79 -9.67 1.95
CA ALA A 38 -10.91 -11.09 2.28
C ALA A 38 -9.99 -11.98 1.42
N ALA A 39 -9.70 -11.59 0.17
CA ALA A 39 -8.79 -12.34 -0.70
C ALA A 39 -7.35 -12.33 -0.14
N LEU A 40 -6.92 -11.22 0.47
CA LEU A 40 -5.62 -11.14 1.14
C LEU A 40 -5.50 -12.06 2.35
N CYS A 41 -6.63 -12.40 2.98
CA CYS A 41 -6.64 -13.27 4.16
C CYS A 41 -6.46 -14.75 3.83
N VAL A 42 -6.58 -15.12 2.54
CA VAL A 42 -6.37 -16.48 2.03
C VAL A 42 -4.89 -16.76 1.77
N ALA A 43 -4.09 -15.72 1.55
CA ALA A 43 -2.67 -15.87 1.26
C ALA A 43 -1.92 -16.51 2.43
N THR A 44 -1.17 -17.57 2.15
CA THR A 44 -0.43 -18.35 3.15
C THR A 44 1.03 -17.93 3.28
N ASN A 45 1.52 -17.19 2.30
CA ASN A 45 2.88 -16.69 2.22
C ASN A 45 2.90 -15.28 1.62
N VAL A 46 4.03 -14.60 1.76
CA VAL A 46 4.22 -13.21 1.34
C VAL A 46 4.09 -13.05 -0.18
N THR A 47 4.57 -14.03 -0.94
CA THR A 47 4.48 -14.01 -2.41
C THR A 47 3.03 -14.02 -2.90
N GLU A 48 2.21 -14.93 -2.39
CA GLU A 48 0.77 -14.98 -2.69
C GLU A 48 0.08 -13.67 -2.30
N LEU A 49 0.44 -13.11 -1.14
CA LEU A 49 -0.12 -11.86 -0.66
C LEU A 49 0.26 -10.70 -1.58
N TYR A 50 1.52 -10.63 -2.02
CA TYR A 50 2.01 -9.63 -2.98
C TYR A 50 1.28 -9.73 -4.33
N GLU A 51 1.17 -10.93 -4.89
CA GLU A 51 0.45 -11.15 -6.15
C GLU A 51 -1.02 -10.73 -6.02
N THR A 52 -1.65 -11.09 -4.91
CA THR A 52 -3.04 -10.68 -4.61
C THR A 52 -3.15 -9.17 -4.49
N VAL A 53 -2.25 -8.48 -3.80
CA VAL A 53 -2.25 -7.01 -3.68
C VAL A 53 -2.15 -6.35 -5.05
N ILE A 54 -1.29 -6.86 -5.94
CA ILE A 54 -1.13 -6.31 -7.29
C ILE A 54 -2.38 -6.48 -8.14
N VAL A 55 -3.10 -7.59 -7.99
CA VAL A 55 -4.33 -7.85 -8.77
C VAL A 55 -5.52 -7.07 -8.21
N GLU A 56 -5.65 -7.05 -6.88
CA GLU A 56 -6.85 -6.62 -6.18
C GLU A 56 -6.83 -5.14 -5.77
N THR A 57 -5.68 -4.46 -5.84
CA THR A 57 -5.55 -3.07 -5.39
C THR A 57 -4.96 -2.16 -6.47
N PRO A 58 -5.34 -0.87 -6.47
CA PRO A 58 -4.72 0.12 -7.36
C PRO A 58 -3.26 0.46 -6.98
N LEU A 59 -2.67 -0.22 -5.98
CA LEU A 59 -1.28 -0.01 -5.57
C LEU A 59 -0.27 -0.70 -6.50
N ALA A 60 -0.74 -1.53 -7.43
CA ALA A 60 0.11 -2.26 -8.38
C ALA A 60 1.22 -1.42 -9.05
N PRO A 61 0.97 -0.19 -9.54
CA PRO A 61 2.01 0.62 -10.17
C PRO A 61 3.13 1.02 -9.20
N TYR A 62 2.84 1.11 -7.90
CA TYR A 62 3.83 1.48 -6.88
C TYR A 62 4.68 0.28 -6.48
N PHE A 63 4.12 -0.93 -6.53
CA PHE A 63 4.85 -2.16 -6.28
C PHE A 63 5.77 -2.59 -7.42
N GLN A 64 5.57 -2.12 -8.66
CA GLN A 64 6.49 -2.42 -9.78
C GLN A 64 7.94 -1.95 -9.54
N LYS A 65 8.16 -1.00 -8.63
CA LYS A 65 9.50 -0.55 -8.22
C LYS A 65 10.16 -1.50 -7.20
N LEU A 66 9.45 -2.51 -6.73
CA LEU A 66 9.89 -3.50 -5.74
C LEU A 66 9.78 -4.91 -6.36
N SER A 67 10.75 -5.78 -6.07
CA SER A 67 10.65 -7.20 -6.41
C SER A 67 10.07 -8.00 -5.23
N VAL A 68 9.55 -9.21 -5.50
CA VAL A 68 9.09 -10.11 -4.43
C VAL A 68 10.22 -10.45 -3.44
N ASN A 69 11.45 -10.62 -3.95
CA ASN A 69 12.63 -10.89 -3.13
C ASN A 69 12.93 -9.72 -2.18
N ASP A 70 12.66 -8.49 -2.60
CA ASP A 70 12.81 -7.32 -1.75
C ASP A 70 11.83 -7.35 -0.56
N ILE A 71 10.71 -8.09 -0.64
CA ILE A 71 9.72 -8.15 0.44
C ILE A 71 10.15 -9.07 1.57
N ASP A 72 10.87 -10.14 1.24
CA ASP A 72 11.49 -11.03 2.22
C ASP A 72 12.81 -10.49 2.76
N GLU A 73 13.60 -9.77 1.93
CA GLU A 73 14.95 -9.33 2.28
C GLU A 73 15.01 -7.90 2.85
N LEU A 74 14.13 -6.99 2.43
CA LEU A 74 14.12 -5.62 2.93
C LEU A 74 13.30 -5.48 4.21
N ASN A 75 13.69 -4.50 5.02
CA ASN A 75 12.89 -4.09 6.16
C ASN A 75 11.52 -3.58 5.67
N ILE A 76 10.44 -4.05 6.30
CA ILE A 76 9.07 -3.64 5.99
C ILE A 76 8.87 -2.12 6.00
N GLU A 77 9.65 -1.41 6.81
CA GLU A 77 9.65 0.06 6.87
C GLU A 77 10.20 0.70 5.58
N ILE A 78 11.19 0.06 4.94
CA ILE A 78 11.75 0.49 3.65
C ILE A 78 10.71 0.30 2.54
N ILE A 79 10.00 -0.83 2.57
CA ILE A 79 8.90 -1.12 1.63
C ILE A 79 7.81 -0.07 1.78
N ARG A 80 7.38 0.19 3.03
CA ARG A 80 6.39 1.24 3.34
C ARG A 80 6.83 2.59 2.78
N ASN A 81 8.05 3.03 3.08
CA ASN A 81 8.55 4.33 2.62
C ASN A 81 8.68 4.41 1.09
N THR A 82 9.04 3.32 0.43
CA THR A 82 9.12 3.25 -1.04
C THR A 82 7.74 3.41 -1.67
N LEU A 83 6.72 2.73 -1.13
CA LEU A 83 5.34 2.85 -1.59
C LEU A 83 4.78 4.25 -1.34
N TYR A 84 5.04 4.81 -0.15
CA TYR A 84 4.61 6.17 0.18
C TYR A 84 5.25 7.22 -0.74
N LYS A 85 6.55 7.08 -1.02
CA LYS A 85 7.25 7.97 -1.95
C LYS A 85 6.60 7.92 -3.34
N ALA A 86 6.39 6.73 -3.89
CA ALA A 86 5.77 6.58 -5.20
C ALA A 86 4.34 7.14 -5.25
N TYR A 87 3.56 6.93 -4.17
CA TYR A 87 2.23 7.51 -4.03
C TYR A 87 2.25 9.04 -3.97
N LEU A 88 3.18 9.64 -3.21
CA LEU A 88 3.27 11.10 -3.10
C LEU A 88 3.72 11.75 -4.42
N GLU A 89 4.68 11.13 -5.13
CA GLU A 89 5.10 11.57 -6.46
C GLU A 89 3.91 11.58 -7.44
N ASP A 90 3.13 10.49 -7.49
CA ASP A 90 1.97 10.37 -8.37
C ASP A 90 0.82 11.32 -7.96
N PHE A 91 0.59 11.49 -6.65
CA PHE A 91 -0.43 12.40 -6.14
C PHE A 91 -0.08 13.87 -6.40
N TYR A 92 1.19 14.24 -6.28
CA TYR A 92 1.66 15.57 -6.66
C TYR A 92 1.43 15.84 -8.14
N ASP A 93 1.80 14.90 -9.01
CA ASP A 93 1.56 15.02 -10.46
C ASP A 93 0.07 15.10 -10.81
N TYR A 94 -0.79 14.37 -10.08
CA TYR A 94 -2.24 14.48 -10.20
C TYR A 94 -2.74 15.88 -9.82
N CYS A 95 -2.32 16.42 -8.67
CA CYS A 95 -2.69 17.77 -8.22
C CYS A 95 -2.22 18.85 -9.21
N LYS A 96 -0.99 18.71 -9.72
CA LYS A 96 -0.42 19.61 -10.73
C LYS A 96 -1.22 19.61 -12.03
N ARG A 97 -1.71 18.45 -12.47
CA ARG A 97 -2.58 18.32 -13.66
C ARG A 97 -3.99 18.88 -13.42
N SER A 98 -4.50 18.78 -12.18
CA SER A 98 -5.81 19.35 -11.83
C SER A 98 -5.85 20.88 -11.96
N GLY A 99 -4.71 21.55 -11.74
CA GLY A 99 -4.55 22.99 -11.93
C GLY A 99 -5.45 23.86 -11.02
N GLY A 100 -5.45 25.16 -11.29
CA GLY A 100 -6.20 26.16 -10.52
C GLY A 100 -5.76 26.26 -9.07
N VAL A 101 -6.64 26.80 -8.22
CA VAL A 101 -6.39 27.00 -6.78
C VAL A 101 -6.09 25.67 -6.07
N THR A 102 -6.74 24.59 -6.50
CA THR A 102 -6.49 23.25 -5.94
C THR A 102 -5.09 22.77 -6.24
N GLY A 103 -4.60 22.94 -7.47
CA GLY A 103 -3.22 22.58 -7.82
C GLY A 103 -2.19 23.39 -7.03
N GLU A 104 -2.37 24.72 -6.94
CA GLU A 104 -1.45 25.61 -6.23
C GLU A 104 -1.33 25.26 -4.74
N LEU A 105 -2.46 25.18 -4.02
CA LEU A 105 -2.45 24.91 -2.58
C LEU A 105 -2.02 23.47 -2.26
N MET A 106 -2.47 22.48 -3.05
CA MET A 106 -2.13 21.09 -2.77
C MET A 106 -0.67 20.77 -3.10
N CYS A 107 -0.12 21.33 -4.18
CA CYS A 107 1.30 21.17 -4.48
C CYS A 107 2.20 21.80 -3.41
N GLU A 108 1.82 22.95 -2.84
CA GLU A 108 2.57 23.58 -1.74
C GLU A 108 2.57 22.73 -0.45
N ILE A 109 1.46 22.04 -0.15
CA ILE A 109 1.37 21.14 1.02
C ILE A 109 2.22 19.87 0.83
N LEU A 110 2.42 19.44 -0.41
CA LEU A 110 3.08 18.18 -0.77
C LEU A 110 4.57 18.34 -1.11
N GLU A 111 5.06 19.58 -1.28
CA GLU A 111 6.48 19.95 -1.47
C GLU A 111 7.31 19.81 -0.17
#